data_AF-A0A2W5U8L1-F1
#
_entry.id   AF-A0A2W5U8L1-F1
#
_cell.length_a   1.000
_cell.length_b   1.000
_cell.length_c   1.000
_cell.angle_alpha   90.00
_cell.angle_beta   90.00
_cell.angle_gamma   90.00
#
_symmetry.space_group_name_H-M   'P 1'
#
loop_
_entity.id
_entity.type
_entity.pdbx_description
1 polymer ?
#
loop_
_entity_poly.entity_id
_entity_poly.type
_entity_poly.pdbx_seq_one_letter_code
_entity_poly.pdbx_strand_id
1 'polypeptide(L)'
;MKAEYLLPGVALFATGFGILFALLGSVGALAKSRQFAAMRQLASGVSGSGKRAWFFASPGLLAVGMCGTFAGVARSDVERARACTALCVSRGHTTGRIGAATHPDPRRPQPACLCEGGAAPFETPVSALVF
;
A
#
# COMPACT_ATOMS: atom_id res chain seq x y z
N MET A 1 -3.05 -9.68 -4.35
CA MET A 1 -2.24 -8.47 -4.61
C MET A 1 -0.84 -8.95 -4.89
N LYS A 2 -0.21 -8.45 -5.95
CA LYS A 2 1.21 -8.78 -6.22
C LYS A 2 2.07 -8.02 -5.22
N ALA A 3 2.87 -8.74 -4.44
CA ALA A 3 3.74 -8.16 -3.42
C ALA A 3 4.70 -7.11 -4.02
N GLU A 4 5.04 -7.28 -5.30
CA GLU A 4 5.87 -6.40 -6.12
C GLU A 4 5.37 -4.95 -6.16
N TYR A 5 4.06 -4.71 -6.11
CA TYR A 5 3.50 -3.35 -6.13
C TYR A 5 3.57 -2.64 -4.77
N LEU A 6 3.62 -3.42 -3.68
CA LEU A 6 3.67 -2.88 -2.32
C LEU A 6 5.11 -2.71 -1.84
N LEU A 7 6.02 -3.56 -2.32
CA LEU A 7 7.42 -3.62 -1.88
C LEU A 7 8.14 -2.26 -1.90
N PRO A 8 8.04 -1.42 -2.95
CA PRO A 8 8.75 -0.14 -3.01
C PRO A 8 8.26 0.85 -1.95
N GLY A 9 6.93 0.95 -1.75
CA GLY A 9 6.34 1.83 -0.75
C GLY A 9 6.68 1.39 0.67
N VAL A 10 6.60 0.08 0.94
CA VAL A 10 6.97 -0.51 2.23
C VAL A 10 8.46 -0.31 2.52
N ALA A 11 9.33 -0.51 1.53
CA ALA A 11 10.77 -0.32 1.67
C ALA A 11 11.12 1.15 2.00
N LEU A 12 10.52 2.11 1.29
CA LEU A 12 10.71 3.54 1.56
C LEU A 12 10.20 3.94 2.95
N PHE A 13 9.03 3.42 3.35
CA PHE A 13 8.49 3.65 4.69
C PHE A 13 9.42 3.08 5.78
N ALA A 14 9.83 1.82 5.65
CA ALA A 14 10.74 1.16 6.59
C ALA A 14 12.09 1.90 6.69
N THR A 15 12.60 2.39 5.56
CA THR A 15 13.83 3.19 5.50
C THR A 15 13.65 4.52 6.23
N GLY A 16 12.57 5.25 5.96
CA GLY A 16 12.27 6.52 6.64
C GLY A 16 12.14 6.35 8.15
N PHE A 17 11.47 5.26 8.57
CA PHE A 17 11.31 4.91 9.99
C PHE A 17 12.64 4.54 10.64
N GLY A 18 13.44 3.71 9.98
CA GLY A 18 14.77 3.30 10.45
C GLY A 18 15.71 4.47 10.65
N ILE A 19 15.73 5.43 9.71
CA ILE A 19 16.52 6.66 9.82
C ILE A 19 16.09 7.47 11.06
N LEU A 20 14.77 7.62 11.28
CA LEU A 20 14.24 8.35 12.44
C LEU A 20 14.69 7.68 13.76
N PHE A 21 14.55 6.36 13.85
CA PHE A 21 14.94 5.58 15.02
C PHE A 21 16.45 5.61 15.28
N ALA A 22 17.26 5.49 14.23
CA ALA A 22 18.71 5.60 14.34
C ALA A 22 19.13 7.00 14.82
N LEU A 23 18.49 8.06 14.32
CA LEU A 23 18.73 9.43 14.78
C LEU A 23 18.38 9.59 16.26
N LEU A 24 17.19 9.14 16.67
CA LEU A 24 16.73 9.18 18.07
C LEU A 24 17.68 8.39 19.01
N GLY A 25 18.13 7.21 18.58
CA GLY A 25 19.12 6.41 19.30
C GLY A 25 20.46 7.13 19.43
N SER A 26 20.95 7.76 18.36
CA SER A 26 22.24 8.46 18.34
C SER A 26 22.33 9.68 19.27
N VAL A 27 21.18 10.22 19.70
CA VAL A 27 21.08 11.34 20.65
C VAL A 27 20.57 10.90 22.03
N GLY A 28 20.49 9.59 22.29
CA GLY A 28 20.09 9.04 23.59
C GLY A 28 18.62 9.28 23.95
N ALA A 29 17.75 9.49 22.94
CA ALA A 29 16.35 9.89 23.11
C ALA A 29 15.36 8.72 23.12
N LEU A 30 15.84 7.49 23.31
CA LEU A 30 14.97 6.32 23.52
C LEU A 30 14.19 6.41 24.84
N ALA A 31 14.63 7.24 25.79
CA ALA A 31 13.87 7.57 26.99
C ALA A 31 12.77 8.61 26.67
N LYS A 32 11.51 8.27 26.98
CA LYS A 32 10.31 9.08 26.71
C LYS A 32 10.41 10.54 27.19
N SER A 33 11.10 10.77 28.32
CA SER A 33 11.31 12.11 28.90
C SER A 33 12.25 13.02 28.09
N ARG A 34 13.09 12.45 27.22
CA ARG A 34 14.10 13.21 26.43
C ARG A 34 13.73 13.40 24.96
N GLN A 35 12.63 12.80 24.51
CA GLN A 35 12.21 12.84 23.10
C GLN A 35 12.02 14.27 22.58
N PHE A 36 11.36 15.14 23.33
CA PHE A 36 11.13 16.53 22.93
C PHE A 36 12.40 17.38 22.91
N ALA A 37 13.29 17.19 23.90
CA ALA A 37 14.57 17.89 23.95
C ALA A 37 15.47 17.48 22.78
N ALA A 38 15.49 16.18 22.45
CA ALA A 38 16.24 15.63 21.34
C ALA A 38 15.68 16.07 19.98
N MET A 39 14.36 16.11 19.81
CA MET A 39 13.74 16.68 18.60
C MET A 39 14.12 18.14 18.41
N ARG A 40 14.13 18.94 19.48
CA ARG A 40 14.56 20.35 19.42
C ARG A 40 16.04 20.48 19.07
N GLN A 41 16.91 19.63 19.64
CA GLN A 41 18.34 19.62 19.31
C GLN A 41 18.59 19.23 17.84
N LEU A 42 17.91 18.19 17.34
CA LEU A 42 18.00 17.78 15.93
C LEU A 42 17.46 18.86 14.98
N ALA A 43 16.33 19.48 15.30
CA ALA A 43 15.73 20.54 14.50
C ALA A 43 16.59 21.81 14.48
N SER A 44 17.18 22.19 15.62
CA SER A 44 18.07 23.36 15.75
C SER A 44 19.42 23.18 15.07
N GLY A 45 19.82 21.94 14.74
CA GLY A 45 21.10 21.65 14.09
C GLY A 45 22.32 21.68 15.01
N VAL A 46 22.12 21.81 16.32
CA VAL A 46 23.19 21.74 17.33
C VAL A 46 23.95 20.42 17.26
N SER A 47 23.29 19.35 16.81
CA SER A 47 23.89 18.02 16.63
C SER A 47 24.59 17.82 15.27
N GLY A 48 24.71 18.86 14.43
CA GLY A 48 25.35 18.84 13.11
C GLY A 48 24.36 18.97 11.94
N SER A 49 24.80 19.61 10.86
CA SER A 49 24.00 19.88 9.66
C SER A 49 23.48 18.61 8.98
N GLY A 50 24.29 17.54 8.95
CA GLY A 50 23.89 16.25 8.38
C GLY A 50 22.75 15.59 9.15
N LYS A 51 22.78 15.58 10.49
CA LYS A 51 21.70 15.00 11.31
C LYS A 51 20.40 15.78 11.18
N ARG A 52 20.49 17.11 11.05
CA ARG A 52 19.33 17.98 10.78
C ARG A 52 18.72 17.68 9.40
N ALA A 53 19.52 17.53 8.36
CA ALA A 53 19.04 17.17 7.04
C ALA A 53 18.30 15.82 7.05
N TRP A 54 18.87 14.79 7.68
CA TRP A 54 18.23 13.48 7.81
C TRP A 54 16.96 13.51 8.65
N PHE A 55 16.90 14.35 9.69
CA PHE A 55 15.70 14.54 10.51
C PHE A 55 14.53 15.08 9.68
N PHE A 56 14.75 16.02 8.75
CA PHE A 56 13.69 16.52 7.85
C PHE A 56 13.44 15.61 6.64
N ALA A 57 14.45 14.88 6.17
CA ALA A 57 14.30 13.93 5.07
C ALA A 57 13.46 12.70 5.48
N SER A 58 13.57 12.24 6.73
CA SER A 58 12.84 11.06 7.22
C SER A 58 11.31 11.18 7.12
N PRO A 59 10.66 12.27 7.58
CA PRO A 59 9.23 12.49 7.35
C PRO A 59 8.87 12.50 5.86
N GLY A 60 9.72 13.05 5.00
CA GLY A 60 9.54 13.03 3.55
C GLY A 60 9.52 11.60 2.99
N LEU A 61 10.49 10.77 3.39
CA LEU A 61 10.56 9.36 3.02
C LEU A 61 9.35 8.56 3.51
N LEU A 62 8.88 8.84 4.74
CA LEU A 62 7.68 8.22 5.30
C LEU A 62 6.42 8.59 4.50
N ALA A 63 6.24 9.87 4.16
CA ALA A 63 5.11 10.33 3.36
C ALA A 63 5.13 9.72 1.96
N VAL A 64 6.30 9.71 1.29
CA VAL A 64 6.45 9.10 -0.03
C VAL A 64 6.20 7.59 0.01
N GLY A 65 6.70 6.89 1.03
CA GLY A 65 6.44 5.45 1.23
C GLY A 65 4.95 5.14 1.45
N MET A 66 4.26 5.98 2.22
CA MET A 66 2.82 5.88 2.43
C MET A 66 2.03 6.13 1.14
N CYS A 67 2.31 7.20 0.41
CA CYS A 67 1.68 7.45 -0.89
C CYS A 67 1.95 6.31 -1.89
N GLY A 68 3.18 5.79 -1.90
CA GLY A 68 3.58 4.68 -2.77
C GLY A 68 2.83 3.37 -2.48
N THR A 69 2.56 3.07 -1.21
CA THR A 69 1.76 1.87 -0.85
C THR A 69 0.31 2.00 -1.32
N PHE A 70 -0.33 3.16 -1.16
CA PHE A 70 -1.67 3.39 -1.71
C PHE A 70 -1.70 3.33 -3.24
N ALA A 71 -0.69 3.90 -3.91
CA ALA A 71 -0.56 3.79 -5.36
C ALA A 71 -0.40 2.32 -5.81
N GLY A 72 0.34 1.50 -5.06
CA GLY A 72 0.48 0.07 -5.30
C GLY A 72 -0.83 -0.70 -5.19
N VAL A 73 -1.65 -0.38 -4.17
CA VAL A 73 -3.00 -0.95 -4.02
C VAL A 73 -3.87 -0.56 -5.22
N ALA A 74 -3.91 0.73 -5.57
CA ALA A 74 -4.70 1.22 -6.70
C ALA A 74 -4.32 0.52 -8.02
N ARG A 75 -3.01 0.34 -8.28
CA ARG A 75 -2.54 -0.40 -9.46
C ARG A 75 -2.96 -1.87 -9.44
N SER A 76 -2.87 -2.53 -8.28
CA SER A 76 -3.34 -3.91 -8.14
C SER A 76 -4.84 -4.05 -8.37
N ASP A 77 -5.64 -3.06 -7.99
CA ASP A 77 -7.09 -3.07 -8.21
C ASP A 77 -7.45 -2.84 -9.68
N VAL A 78 -6.73 -1.95 -10.38
CA VAL A 78 -6.88 -1.76 -11.83
C VAL A 78 -6.52 -3.03 -12.59
N GLU A 79 -5.45 -3.73 -12.23
CA GLU A 79 -5.07 -4.99 -12.88
C GLU A 79 -6.10 -6.09 -12.65
N ARG A 80 -6.65 -6.18 -11.43
CA ARG A 80 -7.76 -7.11 -11.14
C ARG A 80 -8.99 -6.80 -11.96
N ALA A 81 -9.35 -5.52 -12.10
CA ALA A 81 -10.48 -5.11 -12.92
C ALA A 81 -10.27 -5.49 -14.39
N ARG A 82 -9.06 -5.23 -14.93
CA ARG A 82 -8.70 -5.64 -16.30
C ARG A 82 -8.75 -7.15 -16.50
N ALA A 83 -8.23 -7.93 -15.56
CA ALA A 83 -8.28 -9.38 -15.61
C ALA A 83 -9.73 -9.91 -15.57
N CYS A 84 -10.58 -9.31 -14.75
CA CYS A 84 -12.01 -9.62 -14.70
C CYS A 84 -12.69 -9.34 -16.04
N THR A 85 -12.49 -8.14 -16.62
CA THR A 85 -13.06 -7.81 -17.93
C THR A 85 -12.54 -8.76 -19.02
N ALA A 86 -11.24 -9.06 -19.06
CA ALA A 86 -10.66 -9.98 -20.03
C ALA A 86 -11.25 -11.40 -19.93
N LEU A 87 -11.43 -11.92 -18.71
CA LEU A 87 -12.07 -13.21 -18.49
C LEU A 87 -13.51 -13.21 -19.01
N CYS A 88 -14.30 -12.18 -18.66
CA CYS A 88 -15.69 -12.07 -19.12
C CYS A 88 -15.77 -12.02 -20.66
N VAL A 89 -14.92 -11.21 -21.30
CA VAL A 89 -14.87 -11.12 -22.76
C VAL A 89 -14.49 -12.46 -23.40
N SER A 90 -13.52 -13.20 -22.83
CA SER A 90 -13.15 -14.54 -23.30
C SER A 90 -14.29 -15.57 -23.19
N ARG A 91 -15.26 -15.32 -22.30
CA ARG A 91 -16.45 -16.15 -22.07
C ARG A 91 -17.65 -15.71 -22.93
N GLY A 92 -17.48 -14.72 -23.81
CA GLY A 92 -18.53 -14.22 -24.71
C GLY A 92 -19.41 -13.12 -24.12
N HIS A 93 -18.96 -12.44 -23.07
CA HIS A 93 -19.64 -11.27 -22.49
C HIS A 93 -19.07 -9.95 -23.04
N THR A 94 -19.83 -8.85 -22.93
CA THR A 94 -19.36 -7.55 -23.42
C THR A 94 -18.48 -6.84 -22.40
N THR A 95 -18.80 -6.96 -21.10
CA THR A 95 -18.06 -6.30 -20.03
C THR A 95 -17.97 -7.19 -18.79
N GLY A 96 -17.06 -6.85 -17.88
CA GLY A 96 -16.92 -7.48 -16.58
C GLY A 96 -16.57 -6.45 -15.52
N ARG A 97 -17.23 -6.51 -14.36
CA ARG A 97 -16.97 -5.63 -13.20
C ARG A 97 -16.74 -6.44 -11.94
N ILE A 98 -15.94 -5.88 -11.02
CA ILE A 98 -15.78 -6.44 -9.68
C ILE A 98 -16.93 -5.92 -8.82
N GLY A 99 -17.63 -6.82 -8.15
CA GLY A 99 -18.77 -6.50 -7.30
C GLY A 99 -18.90 -7.45 -6.11
N ALA A 100 -19.95 -7.24 -5.32
CA ALA A 100 -20.35 -8.20 -4.29
C ALA A 100 -20.79 -9.50 -4.97
N ALA A 101 -20.40 -10.64 -4.38
CA ALA A 101 -20.86 -11.92 -4.86
C ALA A 101 -22.39 -12.05 -4.71
N THR A 102 -23.05 -12.68 -5.68
CA THR A 102 -24.51 -12.87 -5.63
C THR A 102 -24.90 -13.89 -4.56
N HIS A 103 -24.00 -14.85 -4.31
CA HIS A 103 -24.10 -15.84 -3.22
C HIS A 103 -22.79 -15.85 -2.40
N PRO A 104 -22.58 -14.85 -1.51
CA PRO A 104 -21.36 -14.79 -0.72
C PRO A 104 -21.32 -15.92 0.30
N ASP A 105 -20.15 -16.57 0.43
CA ASP A 105 -19.91 -17.49 1.54
C ASP A 105 -20.03 -16.70 2.87
N PRO A 106 -20.92 -17.09 3.79
CA PRO A 106 -21.13 -16.38 5.05
C PRO A 106 -19.89 -16.35 5.94
N ARG A 107 -18.92 -17.26 5.75
CA ARG A 107 -17.66 -17.28 6.50
C ARG A 107 -16.58 -16.42 5.87
N ARG A 108 -16.66 -16.18 4.56
CA ARG A 108 -15.68 -15.41 3.78
C ARG A 108 -16.36 -14.68 2.63
N PRO A 109 -16.98 -13.51 2.87
CA PRO A 109 -17.52 -12.69 1.80
C PRO A 109 -16.35 -12.21 0.93
N GLN A 110 -16.17 -12.82 -0.23
CA GLN A 110 -15.17 -12.42 -1.21
C GLN A 110 -15.85 -11.67 -2.35
N PRO A 111 -15.19 -10.63 -2.90
CA PRO A 111 -15.67 -10.00 -4.11
C PRO A 111 -15.64 -10.99 -5.28
N ALA A 112 -16.61 -10.85 -6.18
CA ALA A 112 -16.72 -11.64 -7.40
C ALA A 112 -16.55 -10.76 -8.64
N CYS A 113 -16.10 -11.38 -9.72
CA CYS A 113 -16.15 -10.82 -11.06
C CYS A 113 -17.52 -11.16 -11.65
N LEU A 114 -18.27 -10.12 -11.99
CA LEU A 114 -19.62 -10.18 -12.55
C LEU A 114 -19.54 -9.84 -14.03
N CYS A 115 -19.96 -10.77 -14.90
CA CYS A 115 -19.95 -10.59 -16.34
C CYS A 115 -21.34 -10.17 -16.87
N GLU A 116 -21.38 -9.15 -17.72
CA GLU A 116 -22.62 -8.55 -18.24
C GLU A 116 -22.68 -8.59 -19.78
N GLY A 117 -23.89 -8.56 -20.35
CA GLY A 117 -24.12 -8.50 -21.80
C GLY A 117 -23.89 -9.79 -22.59
N GLY A 118 -24.04 -10.96 -21.97
CA GLY A 118 -23.96 -12.28 -22.62
C GLY A 118 -25.20 -13.15 -22.37
N ALA A 119 -25.21 -14.36 -22.94
CA ALA A 119 -26.39 -15.24 -22.96
C ALA A 119 -26.81 -15.85 -21.60
N ALA A 120 -25.90 -15.90 -20.62
CA ALA A 120 -26.21 -16.32 -19.26
C ALA A 120 -25.33 -15.58 -18.25
N PRO A 121 -25.85 -15.14 -17.09
CA PRO A 121 -25.04 -14.48 -16.07
C PRO A 121 -23.94 -15.41 -15.57
N PHE A 122 -22.71 -14.91 -15.57
CA PHE A 122 -21.53 -15.66 -15.13
C PHE A 122 -20.83 -14.90 -14.01
N GLU A 123 -20.53 -15.62 -12.93
CA GLU A 123 -19.88 -15.09 -11.73
C GLU A 123 -18.69 -15.97 -11.37
N THR A 124 -17.55 -15.35 -11.06
CA THR A 124 -16.39 -16.06 -10.49
C THR A 124 -15.80 -15.32 -9.30
N PRO A 125 -15.29 -16.03 -8.29
CA PRO A 125 -14.59 -15.38 -7.20
C PRO A 125 -13.32 -14.67 -7.73
N VAL A 126 -13.05 -13.45 -7.27
CA VAL A 126 -11.87 -12.68 -7.71
C VAL A 126 -10.55 -13.36 -7.32
N SER A 127 -10.58 -14.24 -6.33
CA SER A 127 -9.45 -15.10 -5.96
C SER A 127 -9.09 -16.14 -7.04
N ALA A 128 -10.00 -16.47 -7.96
CA ALA A 128 -9.71 -17.31 -9.12
C ALA A 128 -9.08 -16.53 -10.30
N LEU A 129 -8.98 -15.19 -10.22
CA LEU A 129 -8.36 -14.34 -11.24
C LEU A 129 -6.84 -14.14 -11.02
N VAL A 130 -6.20 -14.92 -10.14
CA VAL A 130 -4.78 -14.76 -9.83
C VAL A 130 -3.93 -15.39 -10.94
N PHE A 131 -3.36 -14.52 -11.79
CA PHE A 131 -2.25 -14.81 -12.70
C PHE A 131 -1.03 -13.95 -12.35
#